data_AF-A0A2E6X2X5-F1
#
_entry.id   AF-A0A2E6X2X5-F1
#
_cell.length_a   1.000
_cell.length_b   1.000
_cell.length_c   1.000
_cell.angle_alpha   90.00
_cell.angle_beta   90.00
_cell.angle_gamma   90.00
#
_symmetry.space_group_name_H-M   'P 1'
#
loop_
_entity.id
_entity.type
_entity.pdbx_description
1 polymer ?
#
loop_
_entity_poly.entity_id
_entity_poly.type
_entity_poly.pdbx_seq_one_letter_code
_entity_poly.pdbx_strand_id
1 'polypeptide(L)'
;MIQSVLRASLASAATLMLTACSAATDVEEQQPSQAEFSAEDKRVAQALSIGRNVERADATPQYEAMLCHLALEAIGERLENTDLLTSEQIAVFEKAKAIYQNRAGVGLTTEEREKTRSDVEAAYPETKDRARFAMGCLRDLT
;
A
#
# COMPACT_ATOMS: atom_id res chain seq x y z
N MET A 1 45.95 51.96 -17.07
CA MET A 1 45.96 52.72 -18.33
C MET A 1 45.96 51.74 -19.49
N ILE A 2 45.01 51.91 -20.42
CA ILE A 2 44.92 51.39 -21.81
C ILE A 2 44.72 49.86 -21.94
N GLN A 3 43.50 49.33 -22.07
CA GLN A 3 42.57 49.31 -23.24
C GLN A 3 42.98 48.40 -24.41
N SER A 4 42.15 47.36 -24.59
CA SER A 4 41.57 46.90 -25.87
C SER A 4 42.54 46.12 -26.80
N VAL A 5 42.14 45.16 -27.64
CA VAL A 5 41.03 45.18 -28.59
C VAL A 5 40.82 43.76 -29.22
N LEU A 6 39.55 43.43 -29.47
CA LEU A 6 38.91 42.58 -30.52
C LEU A 6 39.00 41.04 -30.55
N ARG A 7 37.79 40.49 -30.34
CA ARG A 7 37.18 39.26 -30.86
C ARG A 7 37.11 39.21 -32.40
N ALA A 8 37.08 37.99 -32.96
CA ALA A 8 36.00 37.41 -33.81
C ALA A 8 36.59 36.26 -34.66
N SER A 9 36.31 35.00 -34.31
CA SER A 9 35.23 34.15 -34.86
C SER A 9 35.52 33.58 -36.27
N LEU A 10 35.67 32.26 -36.36
CA LEU A 10 34.85 31.39 -37.23
C LEU A 10 35.14 29.91 -36.96
N ALA A 11 34.06 29.14 -36.98
CA ALA A 11 33.92 27.75 -36.56
C ALA A 11 34.57 26.74 -37.53
N SER A 12 34.98 25.58 -37.02
CA SER A 12 34.72 24.27 -37.65
C SER A 12 34.96 23.15 -36.65
N ALA A 13 33.99 22.24 -36.60
CA ALA A 13 33.90 21.08 -35.73
C ALA A 13 34.82 19.93 -36.19
N ALA A 14 35.39 19.21 -35.24
CA ALA A 14 35.78 17.79 -35.32
C ALA A 14 36.21 17.35 -33.90
N THR A 15 35.29 16.87 -33.08
CA THR A 15 35.12 15.42 -32.80
C THR A 15 36.44 14.66 -32.72
N LEU A 16 36.88 14.33 -31.50
CA LEU A 16 37.63 13.10 -31.22
C LEU A 16 37.57 12.78 -29.70
N MET A 17 36.64 11.87 -29.40
CA MET A 17 36.73 10.77 -28.44
C MET A 17 37.05 11.12 -26.97
N LEU A 18 35.98 11.24 -26.18
CA LEU A 18 35.96 10.76 -24.80
C LEU A 18 36.27 9.26 -24.79
N THR A 19 37.46 8.89 -24.32
CA THR A 19 37.74 7.50 -23.90
C THR A 19 38.69 7.53 -22.72
N ALA A 20 38.15 7.45 -21.50
CA ALA A 20 38.75 6.79 -20.34
C ALA A 20 38.01 7.19 -19.04
N CYS A 21 36.78 6.70 -18.87
CA CYS A 21 36.20 6.41 -17.56
C CYS A 21 35.30 5.18 -17.72
N SER A 22 35.89 4.06 -18.14
CA SER A 22 35.23 2.76 -18.14
C SER A 22 36.15 1.75 -17.46
N ALA A 23 36.41 1.98 -16.18
CA ALA A 23 36.50 0.86 -15.26
C ALA A 23 35.05 0.54 -14.88
N ALA A 24 34.35 -0.14 -15.79
CA ALA A 24 33.16 -0.89 -15.40
C ALA A 24 33.68 -1.99 -14.49
N THR A 25 33.65 -1.74 -13.18
CA THR A 25 33.48 -2.83 -12.24
C THR A 25 32.15 -3.45 -12.62
N ASP A 26 32.20 -4.56 -13.35
CA ASP A 26 31.09 -5.50 -13.46
C ASP A 26 30.73 -5.87 -12.03
N VAL A 27 29.81 -5.11 -11.44
CA VAL A 27 29.01 -5.60 -10.34
C VAL A 27 28.17 -6.68 -11.00
N GLU A 28 28.64 -7.92 -10.89
CA GLU A 28 27.85 -9.08 -11.24
C GLU A 28 26.53 -8.93 -10.48
N GLU A 29 25.49 -8.56 -11.22
CA GLU A 29 24.16 -8.32 -10.69
C GLU A 29 23.67 -9.71 -10.26
N GLN A 30 23.99 -10.04 -9.02
CA GLN A 30 23.71 -11.33 -8.42
C GLN A 30 22.20 -11.40 -8.28
N GLN A 31 21.56 -11.88 -9.34
CA GLN A 31 20.13 -12.04 -9.46
C GLN A 31 19.71 -12.80 -8.20
N PRO A 32 18.91 -12.20 -7.30
CA PRO A 32 18.59 -12.84 -6.03
C PRO A 32 18.02 -14.19 -6.37
N SER A 33 18.66 -15.27 -5.90
CA SER A 33 18.12 -16.61 -6.08
C SER A 33 16.68 -16.51 -5.59
N GLN A 34 15.71 -16.77 -6.46
CA GLN A 34 14.32 -16.87 -6.07
C GLN A 34 14.22 -18.12 -5.19
N ALA A 35 14.62 -17.97 -3.92
CA ALA A 35 14.47 -19.00 -2.93
C ALA A 35 12.97 -19.24 -2.82
N GLU A 36 12.53 -20.42 -3.24
CA GLU A 36 11.13 -20.78 -3.15
C GLU A 36 10.81 -20.92 -1.67
N PHE A 37 10.00 -20.00 -1.12
CA PHE A 37 9.60 -20.05 0.29
C PHE A 37 8.91 -21.38 0.57
N SER A 38 9.31 -22.03 1.66
CA SER A 38 8.69 -23.27 2.10
C SER A 38 7.21 -23.07 2.44
N ALA A 39 6.44 -24.15 2.50
CA ALA A 39 5.05 -24.09 2.94
C ALA A 39 4.94 -23.50 4.36
N GLU A 40 5.93 -23.76 5.21
CA GLU A 40 6.00 -23.22 6.56
C GLU A 40 6.30 -21.71 6.55
N ASP A 41 7.26 -21.26 5.74
CA ASP A 41 7.56 -19.82 5.59
C ASP A 41 6.32 -19.06 5.10
N LYS A 42 5.61 -19.62 4.12
CA LYS A 42 4.35 -19.06 3.61
C LYS A 42 3.28 -19.00 4.69
N ARG A 43 3.16 -20.04 5.52
CA ARG A 43 2.20 -20.09 6.64
C ARG A 43 2.51 -19.03 7.71
N VAL A 44 3.78 -18.89 8.10
CA VAL A 44 4.24 -17.88 9.06
C VAL A 44 4.02 -16.47 8.49
N ALA A 45 4.42 -16.24 7.25
CA ALA A 45 4.20 -14.97 6.56
C ALA A 45 2.70 -14.63 6.46
N GLN A 46 1.84 -15.60 6.13
CA GLN A 46 0.39 -15.41 6.10
C GLN A 46 -0.18 -15.06 7.48
N ALA A 47 0.30 -15.70 8.55
CA ALA A 47 -0.14 -15.42 9.91
C ALA A 47 0.20 -13.98 10.35
N LEU A 48 1.31 -13.44 9.84
CA LEU A 48 1.81 -12.09 10.11
C LEU A 48 1.50 -11.08 9.00
N SER A 49 0.87 -11.51 7.91
CA SER A 49 0.66 -10.69 6.73
C SER A 49 -0.37 -9.62 7.06
N ILE A 50 0.13 -8.41 7.18
CA ILE A 50 -0.68 -7.21 7.31
C ILE A 50 -1.05 -6.77 5.89
N GLY A 51 -2.33 -6.91 5.54
CA GLY A 51 -2.88 -6.30 4.34
C GLY A 51 -2.94 -7.15 3.08
N ARG A 52 -3.00 -8.48 3.19
CA ARG A 52 -3.57 -9.29 2.11
C ARG A 52 -4.93 -9.78 2.58
N ASN A 53 -6.01 -9.31 1.97
CA ASN A 53 -7.31 -9.96 2.11
C ASN A 53 -7.07 -11.42 1.75
N VAL A 54 -7.36 -12.35 2.65
CA VAL A 54 -7.33 -13.77 2.28
C VAL A 54 -8.35 -13.87 1.16
N GLU A 55 -7.88 -14.10 -0.07
CA GLU A 55 -8.73 -14.20 -1.26
C GLU A 55 -9.71 -15.35 -0.99
N ARG A 56 -10.88 -14.98 -0.51
CA ARG A 56 -12.00 -15.90 -0.44
C ARG A 56 -12.54 -15.95 -1.85
N ALA A 57 -12.46 -17.12 -2.47
CA ALA A 57 -12.88 -17.32 -3.86
C ALA A 57 -14.31 -16.81 -4.16
N ASP A 58 -15.14 -16.72 -3.12
CA ASP A 58 -16.54 -16.27 -3.20
C ASP A 58 -16.79 -14.88 -2.57
N ALA A 59 -15.75 -14.10 -2.22
CA ALA A 59 -15.96 -12.77 -1.66
C ALA A 59 -16.51 -11.81 -2.73
N THR A 60 -17.64 -11.19 -2.41
CA THR A 60 -18.20 -10.10 -3.22
C THR A 60 -17.48 -8.79 -2.90
N PRO A 61 -17.49 -7.80 -3.81
CA PRO A 61 -16.94 -6.47 -3.52
C PRO A 61 -17.54 -5.82 -2.26
N GLN A 62 -18.82 -6.08 -1.98
CA GLN A 62 -19.51 -5.59 -0.79
C GLN A 62 -18.99 -6.29 0.49
N TYR A 63 -18.70 -7.59 0.42
CA TYR A 63 -18.10 -8.33 1.52
C TYR A 63 -16.71 -7.80 1.84
N GLU A 64 -15.86 -7.60 0.84
CA GLU A 64 -14.52 -7.03 1.02
C GLU A 64 -14.57 -5.62 1.59
N ALA A 65 -15.48 -4.79 1.08
CA ALA A 65 -15.67 -3.44 1.61
C ALA A 65 -16.17 -3.46 3.06
N MET A 66 -17.05 -4.39 3.42
CA MET A 66 -17.51 -4.56 4.80
C MET A 66 -16.37 -5.03 5.72
N LEU A 67 -15.55 -5.98 5.27
CA LEU A 67 -14.35 -6.41 5.99
C LEU A 67 -13.41 -5.22 6.23
N CYS A 68 -13.16 -4.40 5.22
CA CYS A 68 -12.33 -3.22 5.35
C CYS A 68 -12.92 -2.18 6.30
N HIS A 69 -14.23 -1.94 6.26
CA HIS A 69 -14.90 -1.05 7.22
C HIS A 69 -14.71 -1.54 8.66
N LEU A 70 -14.99 -2.81 8.94
CA LEU A 70 -14.86 -3.40 10.28
C LEU A 70 -13.40 -3.49 10.74
N ALA A 71 -12.46 -3.71 9.81
CA ALA A 71 -11.02 -3.70 10.11
C ALA A 71 -10.53 -2.31 10.54
N LEU A 72 -11.01 -1.26 9.86
CA LEU A 72 -10.70 0.12 10.20
C LEU A 72 -11.39 0.55 11.51
N GLU A 73 -12.62 0.12 11.78
CA GLU A 73 -13.24 0.30 13.10
C GLU A 73 -12.38 -0.34 14.20
N ALA A 74 -11.97 -1.61 14.02
CA ALA A 74 -11.19 -2.36 14.99
C ALA A 74 -9.84 -1.72 15.36
N ILE A 75 -9.15 -1.10 14.39
CA ILE A 75 -7.88 -0.40 14.67
C ILE A 75 -8.13 1.05 15.14
N GLY A 76 -9.18 1.70 14.67
CA GLY A 76 -9.60 3.04 15.09
C GLY A 76 -9.85 3.11 16.60
N GLU A 77 -10.62 2.15 17.13
CA GLU A 77 -10.88 2.04 18.58
C GLU A 77 -9.58 1.95 19.40
N ARG A 78 -8.53 1.33 18.86
CA ARG A 78 -7.23 1.26 19.53
C ARG A 78 -6.46 2.58 19.42
N LEU A 79 -6.48 3.20 18.24
CA LEU A 79 -5.73 4.42 17.96
C LEU A 79 -6.28 5.63 18.74
N GLU A 80 -7.61 5.74 18.87
CA GLU A 80 -8.29 6.77 19.66
C GLU A 80 -7.85 6.77 21.13
N ASN A 81 -7.47 5.61 21.67
CA ASN A 81 -7.05 5.45 23.06
C ASN A 81 -5.54 5.68 23.30
N THR A 82 -4.77 6.09 22.29
CA THR A 82 -3.29 6.11 22.37
C THR A 82 -2.66 7.49 22.20
N ASP A 83 -3.44 8.56 21.95
CA ASP A 83 -2.94 9.91 21.63
C ASP A 83 -1.88 9.96 20.51
N LEU A 84 -1.78 8.89 19.69
CA LEU A 84 -0.74 8.75 18.66
C LEU A 84 -1.07 9.52 17.37
N LEU A 85 -2.34 9.88 17.17
CA LEU A 85 -2.80 10.54 15.96
C LEU A 85 -3.15 12.00 16.23
N THR A 86 -2.79 12.88 15.30
CA THR A 86 -3.29 14.25 15.29
C THR A 86 -4.78 14.26 14.94
N SER A 87 -5.47 15.36 15.30
CA SER A 87 -6.89 15.55 14.93
C SER A 87 -7.13 15.47 13.42
N GLU A 88 -6.16 15.92 12.62
CA GLU A 88 -6.21 15.81 11.15
C GLU A 88 -6.13 14.34 10.70
N GLN A 89 -5.20 13.56 11.26
CA GLN A 89 -5.06 12.14 10.96
C GLN A 89 -6.31 11.35 11.36
N ILE A 90 -6.92 11.67 12.51
CA ILE A 90 -8.21 11.10 12.93
C ILE A 90 -9.30 11.43 11.91
N ALA A 91 -9.41 12.68 11.47
CA ALA A 91 -10.43 13.08 10.50
C ALA A 91 -10.25 12.38 9.14
N VAL A 92 -9.01 12.16 8.69
CA VAL A 92 -8.73 11.40 7.46
C VAL A 92 -9.01 9.91 7.65
N PHE A 93 -8.71 9.36 8.81
CA PHE A 93 -9.01 7.97 9.16
C PHE A 93 -10.53 7.69 9.14
N GLU A 94 -11.33 8.59 9.72
CA GLU A 94 -12.80 8.49 9.66
C GLU A 94 -13.35 8.57 8.23
N LYS A 95 -12.73 9.38 7.36
CA LYS A 95 -13.08 9.40 5.93
C LYS A 95 -12.80 8.05 5.26
N ALA A 96 -11.67 7.41 5.57
CA ALA A 96 -11.36 6.08 5.04
C ALA A 96 -12.39 5.04 5.48
N LYS A 97 -12.80 5.05 6.77
CA LYS A 97 -13.90 4.21 7.28
C LYS A 97 -15.19 4.43 6.50
N ALA A 98 -15.59 5.69 6.31
CA ALA A 98 -16.82 6.04 5.60
C ALA A 98 -16.81 5.60 4.12
N ILE A 99 -15.66 5.68 3.44
CA ILE A 99 -15.52 5.19 2.06
C ILE A 99 -15.90 3.70 1.97
N TYR A 100 -15.35 2.88 2.85
CA TYR A 100 -15.64 1.45 2.85
C TYR A 100 -17.04 1.11 3.33
N GLN A 101 -17.56 1.82 4.34
CA GLN A 101 -18.95 1.69 4.76
C GLN A 101 -19.93 1.94 3.61
N ASN A 102 -19.68 2.99 2.82
CA ASN A 102 -20.50 3.31 1.65
C ASN A 102 -20.39 2.21 0.59
N ARG A 103 -19.17 1.79 0.24
CA ARG A 103 -18.92 0.72 -0.75
C ARG A 103 -19.59 -0.59 -0.36
N ALA A 104 -19.59 -0.93 0.92
CA ALA A 104 -20.23 -2.13 1.46
C ALA A 104 -21.76 -2.13 1.29
N GLY A 105 -22.39 -0.96 1.20
CA GLY A 105 -23.84 -0.82 1.05
C GLY A 105 -24.33 -0.63 -0.40
N VAL A 106 -23.44 -0.48 -1.38
CA VAL A 106 -23.83 -0.17 -2.76
C VAL A 106 -24.66 -1.31 -3.36
N GLY A 107 -25.89 -0.98 -3.75
CA GLY A 107 -26.82 -1.91 -4.39
C GLY A 107 -27.47 -2.92 -3.44
N LEU A 108 -27.19 -2.84 -2.13
CA LEU A 108 -27.79 -3.72 -1.12
C LEU A 108 -28.92 -3.04 -0.36
N THR A 109 -29.93 -3.82 -0.02
CA THR A 109 -30.91 -3.48 1.01
C THR A 109 -30.25 -3.42 2.39
N THR A 110 -30.96 -2.87 3.38
CA THR A 110 -30.49 -2.88 4.77
C THR A 110 -30.29 -4.29 5.30
N GLU A 111 -31.21 -5.22 4.99
CA GLU A 111 -31.12 -6.62 5.45
C GLU A 111 -29.90 -7.33 4.87
N GLU A 112 -29.64 -7.17 3.57
CA GLU A 112 -28.45 -7.76 2.92
C GLU A 112 -27.14 -7.18 3.47
N ARG A 113 -27.14 -5.89 3.82
CA ARG A 113 -25.99 -5.23 4.45
C ARG A 113 -25.71 -5.78 5.85
N GLU A 114 -26.75 -5.94 6.67
CA GLU A 114 -26.61 -6.53 8.01
C GLU A 114 -26.20 -8.00 7.92
N LYS A 115 -26.74 -8.75 6.96
CA LYS A 115 -26.29 -10.10 6.67
C LYS A 115 -24.81 -10.13 6.30
N THR A 116 -24.36 -9.22 5.43
CA THR A 116 -22.94 -9.13 5.02
C THR A 116 -22.05 -8.82 6.22
N ARG A 117 -22.46 -7.89 7.10
CA ARG A 117 -21.76 -7.61 8.37
C ARG A 117 -21.65 -8.88 9.22
N SER A 118 -22.77 -9.56 9.43
CA SER A 118 -22.82 -10.80 10.23
C SER A 118 -21.95 -11.91 9.65
N ASP A 119 -21.94 -12.08 8.32
CA ASP A 119 -21.12 -13.07 7.64
C ASP A 119 -19.61 -12.78 7.83
N VAL A 120 -19.21 -11.49 7.78
CA VAL A 120 -17.82 -11.08 8.06
C VAL A 120 -17.44 -11.31 9.52
N GLU A 121 -18.31 -10.92 10.46
CA GLU A 121 -18.07 -11.11 11.89
C GLU A 121 -18.03 -12.60 12.26
N ALA A 122 -18.83 -13.44 11.63
CA ALA A 122 -18.77 -14.89 11.83
C ALA A 122 -17.46 -15.50 11.29
N ALA A 123 -16.96 -15.00 10.16
CA ALA A 123 -15.70 -15.46 9.58
C ALA A 123 -14.48 -14.98 10.40
N TYR A 124 -14.55 -13.79 10.98
CA TYR A 124 -13.49 -13.16 11.77
C TYR A 124 -14.05 -12.66 13.11
N PRO A 125 -14.32 -13.55 14.07
CA PRO A 125 -15.05 -13.21 15.30
C PRO A 125 -14.31 -12.24 16.19
N GLU A 126 -12.98 -12.35 16.23
CA GLU A 126 -12.14 -11.53 17.09
C GLU A 126 -11.80 -10.20 16.43
N THR A 127 -11.96 -9.09 17.16
CA THR A 127 -11.55 -7.74 16.70
C THR A 127 -10.08 -7.69 16.26
N LYS A 128 -9.19 -8.45 16.92
CA LYS A 128 -7.77 -8.52 16.57
C LYS A 128 -7.51 -9.19 15.22
N ASP A 129 -8.41 -10.04 14.75
CA ASP A 129 -8.27 -10.73 13.46
C ASP A 129 -8.74 -9.80 12.33
N ARG A 130 -9.85 -9.07 12.55
CA ARG A 130 -10.30 -8.00 11.65
C ARG A 130 -9.25 -6.89 11.52
N ALA A 131 -8.62 -6.48 12.62
CA ALA A 131 -7.61 -5.42 12.61
C ALA A 131 -6.41 -5.69 11.68
N ARG A 132 -6.10 -6.96 11.36
CA ARG A 132 -4.97 -7.32 10.48
C ARG A 132 -5.17 -6.88 9.04
N PHE A 133 -6.42 -6.67 8.62
CA PHE A 133 -6.76 -6.22 7.27
C PHE A 133 -6.66 -4.71 7.08
N ALA A 134 -6.66 -3.93 8.18
CA ALA A 134 -6.80 -2.47 8.14
C ALA A 134 -5.76 -1.79 7.23
N MET A 135 -4.48 -2.16 7.36
CA MET A 135 -3.42 -1.56 6.54
C MET A 135 -3.50 -1.96 5.07
N GLY A 136 -4.01 -3.15 4.75
CA GLY A 136 -4.25 -3.55 3.36
C GLY A 136 -5.34 -2.67 2.75
N CYS A 137 -6.46 -2.54 3.46
CA CYS A 137 -7.54 -1.66 3.06
C CYS A 137 -7.10 -0.20 2.89
N LEU A 138 -6.22 0.32 3.74
CA LEU A 138 -5.68 1.68 3.54
C LEU A 138 -4.80 1.78 2.28
N ARG A 139 -4.00 0.76 1.97
CA ARG A 139 -3.19 0.71 0.74
C ARG A 139 -4.03 0.60 -0.52
N ASP A 140 -5.18 -0.07 -0.44
CA ASP A 140 -6.10 -0.21 -1.58
C ASP A 140 -6.85 1.10 -1.93
N LEU A 141 -6.71 2.15 -1.11
CA LEU A 141 -7.25 3.49 -1.40
C LEU A 141 -6.29 4.36 -2.23
N THR A 142 -5.09 3.88 -2.54
CA THR A 142 -4.05 4.60 -3.31
C THR A 142 -3.71 3.87 -4.59
#